data_AF-A0A8B7IT46-F1
#
_entry.id   AF-A0A8B7IT46-F1
#
_cell.length_a   1.000
_cell.length_b   1.000
_cell.length_c   1.000
_cell.angle_alpha   90.00
_cell.angle_beta   90.00
_cell.angle_gamma   90.00
#
_symmetry.space_group_name_H-M   'P 1'
#
loop_
_entity.id
_entity.type
_entity.pdbx_description
1 polymer ?
#
loop_
_entity_poly.entity_id
_entity_poly.type
_entity_poly.pdbx_seq_one_letter_code
_entity_poly.pdbx_strand_id
1 'polypeptide(L)'
;DGSAAAAGPKKANGDVGQSGVTYPGNLTYRNLYYFLFAPTLCYELNFPRSPRIRKRFLLRRLFEMLFFIQLLVGLIQQWMVPTIQNSMKPFRDMDYSRIIERLLKLAVPNHLIWLIFFYWFFHSCLNVVAEVMQFGDREFYRDWWNSESVTYFWQNWNIPVHKWCLRHFYKPMLKRGASKWTAQTAVFLASAFFHEYLVSVPLKMFRLWAFMGMAAQIPLAWFVSKFLRGNYGNAAVWISLIIGQPIAVLMYVHDYYVLNYEGSQ
;
A
#
# COMPACT_ATOMS: atom_id res chain seq x y z
N ASP A 1 -62.95 6.34 46.21
CA ASP A 1 -62.44 5.11 45.56
C ASP A 1 -62.76 5.18 44.06
N GLY A 2 -61.84 5.46 43.14
CA GLY A 2 -60.40 5.22 43.14
C GLY A 2 -60.09 3.94 42.36
N SER A 3 -60.14 3.98 41.02
CA SER A 3 -59.48 2.97 40.19
C SER A 3 -59.05 3.61 38.86
N ALA A 4 -57.74 3.81 38.75
CA ALA A 4 -57.06 4.49 37.67
C ALA A 4 -56.81 3.54 36.49
N ALA A 5 -57.15 3.98 35.29
CA ALA A 5 -56.70 3.34 34.07
C ALA A 5 -55.19 3.59 33.89
N ALA A 6 -54.41 2.51 33.90
CA ALA A 6 -52.96 2.56 33.78
C ALA A 6 -52.55 3.07 32.38
N ALA A 7 -51.92 4.24 32.34
CA ALA A 7 -51.25 4.76 31.14
C ALA A 7 -50.02 3.88 30.83
N GLY A 8 -50.02 3.26 29.65
CA GLY A 8 -48.86 2.52 29.15
C GLY A 8 -47.62 3.41 29.05
N PRO A 9 -46.40 2.83 29.17
CA PRO A 9 -45.18 3.62 29.25
C PRO A 9 -44.97 4.38 27.93
N LYS A 10 -45.00 5.71 28.00
CA LYS A 10 -44.50 6.58 26.94
C LYS A 10 -43.02 6.24 26.74
N LYS A 11 -42.67 5.64 25.61
CA LYS A 11 -41.28 5.51 25.16
C LYS A 11 -40.72 6.92 24.94
N ALA A 12 -40.10 7.47 25.98
CA ALA A 12 -39.18 8.57 25.90
C ALA A 12 -37.86 8.03 25.35
N ASN A 13 -37.81 7.80 24.04
CA ASN A 13 -36.54 7.74 23.32
C ASN A 13 -36.72 8.65 22.13
N GLY A 14 -36.08 9.82 22.21
CA GLY A 14 -35.86 10.66 21.04
C GLY A 14 -35.25 9.77 19.96
N ASP A 15 -35.95 9.68 18.85
CA ASP A 15 -35.49 9.01 17.66
C ASP A 15 -34.29 9.84 17.15
N VAL A 16 -33.10 9.55 17.69
CA VAL A 16 -31.84 9.94 17.03
C VAL A 16 -31.70 8.97 15.86
N GLY A 17 -32.62 9.09 14.90
CA GLY A 17 -32.43 8.54 13.58
C GLY A 17 -31.13 9.17 13.09
N GLN A 18 -30.06 8.39 13.02
CA GLN A 18 -28.95 8.78 12.17
C GLN A 18 -29.56 8.91 10.79
N SER A 19 -29.82 10.15 10.39
CA SER A 19 -30.34 10.52 9.08
C SER A 19 -29.24 10.23 8.05
N GLY A 20 -28.97 8.95 7.83
CA GLY A 20 -28.05 8.48 6.81
C GLY A 20 -28.61 8.88 5.47
N VAL A 21 -27.73 9.35 4.59
CA VAL A 21 -28.11 9.71 3.23
C VAL A 21 -28.50 8.43 2.50
N THR A 22 -29.69 8.43 1.90
CA THR A 22 -30.23 7.34 1.08
C THR A 22 -30.20 7.72 -0.39
N TYR A 23 -30.25 6.72 -1.28
CA TYR A 23 -30.44 6.96 -2.70
C TYR A 23 -31.84 7.52 -2.97
N PRO A 24 -32.01 8.54 -3.83
CA PRO A 24 -31.00 9.20 -4.68
C PRO A 24 -30.33 10.44 -4.05
N GLY A 25 -30.66 10.80 -2.81
CA GLY A 25 -30.13 12.00 -2.13
C GLY A 25 -28.61 12.03 -1.93
N ASN A 26 -27.90 10.93 -2.21
CA ASN A 26 -26.44 10.89 -2.20
C ASN A 26 -25.78 11.47 -3.47
N LEU A 27 -26.52 11.63 -4.57
CA LEU A 27 -26.02 12.10 -5.86
C LEU A 27 -25.82 13.63 -5.89
N THR A 28 -24.89 14.11 -5.07
CA THR A 28 -24.50 15.53 -5.03
C THR A 28 -23.01 15.69 -5.32
N TYR A 29 -22.62 16.81 -5.94
CA TYR A 29 -21.20 17.13 -6.17
C TYR A 29 -20.41 17.15 -4.85
N ARG A 30 -21.04 17.59 -3.75
CA ARG A 30 -20.41 17.58 -2.42
C ARG A 30 -20.01 16.18 -1.97
N ASN A 31 -20.89 15.19 -2.13
CA ASN A 31 -20.60 13.81 -1.74
C ASN A 31 -19.56 13.18 -2.68
N LEU A 32 -19.61 13.51 -3.97
CA LEU A 32 -18.60 13.08 -4.94
C LEU A 32 -17.21 13.61 -4.58
N TYR A 33 -17.05 14.92 -4.40
CA TYR A 33 -15.76 15.51 -4.02
C TYR A 33 -15.29 15.02 -2.65
N TYR A 34 -16.21 14.80 -1.70
CA TYR A 34 -15.85 14.19 -0.42
C TYR A 34 -15.19 12.82 -0.61
N PHE A 35 -15.79 11.96 -1.44
CA PHE A 35 -15.24 10.65 -1.75
C PHE A 35 -13.89 10.72 -2.48
N LEU A 36 -13.75 11.61 -3.47
CA LEU A 36 -12.50 11.76 -4.24
C LEU A 36 -11.30 12.13 -3.37
N PHE A 37 -11.52 12.89 -2.29
CA PHE A 37 -10.46 13.26 -1.34
C PHE A 37 -10.39 12.38 -0.10
N ALA A 38 -11.38 11.51 0.13
CA ALA A 38 -11.33 10.59 1.25
C ALA A 38 -10.23 9.55 1.02
N PRO A 39 -9.47 9.14 2.05
CA PRO A 39 -8.36 8.19 1.91
C PRO A 39 -8.88 6.74 1.84
N THR A 40 -9.85 6.48 0.96
CA THR A 40 -10.43 5.16 0.68
C THR A 40 -10.76 5.04 -0.81
N LEU A 41 -10.66 3.83 -1.34
CA LEU A 41 -10.99 3.53 -2.74
C LEU A 41 -12.38 2.92 -2.90
N CYS A 42 -13.02 2.54 -1.79
CA CYS A 42 -14.36 1.95 -1.79
C CYS A 42 -15.40 3.00 -1.44
N TYR A 43 -16.28 3.32 -2.39
CA TYR A 43 -17.39 4.23 -2.13
C TYR A 43 -18.44 3.59 -1.22
N GLU A 44 -18.88 4.37 -0.23
CA GLU A 44 -20.00 4.05 0.66
C GLU A 44 -20.91 5.26 0.77
N LEU A 45 -22.22 5.03 0.97
CA LEU A 45 -23.19 6.13 1.05
C LEU A 45 -22.95 6.99 2.31
N ASN A 46 -22.61 6.34 3.42
CA ASN A 46 -22.45 6.98 4.72
C ASN A 46 -21.10 6.56 5.31
N PHE A 47 -20.09 7.39 5.11
CA PHE A 47 -18.77 7.17 5.71
C PHE A 47 -18.80 7.49 7.21
N PRO A 48 -18.10 6.72 8.06
CA PRO A 48 -17.93 7.07 9.46
C PRO A 48 -17.19 8.41 9.56
N ARG A 49 -17.70 9.33 10.40
CA ARG A 49 -17.13 10.69 10.56
C ARG A 49 -16.53 10.87 11.95
N SER A 50 -15.38 11.54 12.01
CA SER A 50 -14.82 12.00 13.28
C SER A 50 -15.58 13.23 13.80
N PRO A 51 -15.89 13.33 15.11
CA PRO A 51 -16.73 14.41 15.64
C PRO A 51 -16.09 15.80 15.50
N ARG A 52 -14.75 15.88 15.50
CA ARG A 52 -14.00 17.14 15.39
C ARG A 52 -12.61 16.90 14.81
N ILE A 53 -12.01 17.99 14.31
CA ILE A 53 -10.59 18.01 13.91
C ILE A 53 -9.71 18.20 15.15
N ARG A 54 -8.92 17.19 15.50
CA ARG A 54 -7.96 17.17 16.60
C ARG A 54 -6.66 17.86 16.18
N LYS A 55 -6.58 19.18 16.41
CA LYS A 55 -5.45 20.02 15.99
C LYS A 55 -4.07 19.51 16.46
N ARG A 56 -3.96 19.03 17.71
CA ARG A 56 -2.71 18.45 18.24
C ARG A 56 -2.27 17.20 17.46
N PHE A 57 -3.22 16.33 17.12
CA PHE A 57 -2.95 15.13 16.31
C PHE A 57 -2.51 15.53 14.90
N LEU A 58 -3.25 16.44 14.27
CA LEU A 58 -2.93 16.96 12.93
C LEU A 58 -1.53 17.58 12.88
N LEU A 59 -1.20 18.46 13.82
CA LEU A 59 0.10 19.12 13.89
C LEU A 59 1.23 18.10 14.08
N ARG A 60 1.05 17.11 14.96
CA ARG A 60 2.02 16.02 15.14
C ARG A 60 2.25 15.23 13.86
N ARG A 61 1.18 14.84 13.15
CA ARG A 61 1.32 14.11 11.87
C ARG A 61 2.00 14.96 10.80
N LEU A 62 1.72 16.27 10.74
CA LEU A 62 2.40 17.19 9.82
C LEU A 62 3.90 17.31 10.12
N PHE A 63 4.29 17.43 11.40
CA PHE A 63 5.71 17.42 11.77
C PHE A 63 6.41 16.10 11.40
N GLU A 64 5.75 14.97 11.62
CA GLU A 64 6.27 13.67 11.18
C GLU A 64 6.44 13.61 9.66
N MET A 65 5.49 14.15 8.89
CA MET A 65 5.62 14.21 7.43
C MET A 65 6.84 15.02 6.99
N LEU A 66 7.09 16.18 7.61
CA LEU A 66 8.24 17.03 7.33
C LEU A 66 9.56 16.36 7.76
N PHE A 67 9.57 15.68 8.90
CA PHE A 67 10.75 14.96 9.38
C PHE A 67 11.11 13.79 8.46
N PHE A 68 10.15 12.92 8.16
CA PHE A 68 10.42 11.73 7.36
C PHE A 68 10.74 12.05 5.89
N ILE A 69 10.18 13.12 5.31
CA ILE A 69 10.57 13.52 3.95
C ILE A 69 12.03 14.02 3.91
N GLN A 70 12.47 14.78 4.91
CA GLN A 70 13.87 15.20 5.02
C GLN A 70 14.80 14.01 5.26
N LEU A 71 14.38 13.06 6.11
CA LEU A 71 15.13 11.82 6.35
C LEU A 71 15.26 10.98 5.07
N LEU A 72 14.17 10.83 4.30
CA LEU A 72 14.19 10.12 3.02
C LEU A 72 15.16 10.76 2.03
N VAL A 73 15.10 12.10 1.87
CA VAL A 73 16.01 12.83 0.99
C VAL A 73 17.46 12.64 1.44
N GLY A 74 17.74 12.74 2.75
CA GLY A 74 19.07 12.50 3.32
C GLY A 74 19.60 11.10 3.03
N LEU A 75 18.80 10.06 3.26
CA LEU A 75 19.18 8.65 3.00
C LEU A 75 19.43 8.39 1.51
N ILE A 76 18.58 8.94 0.64
CA ILE A 76 18.73 8.80 -0.81
C ILE A 76 20.05 9.45 -1.26
N GLN A 77 20.29 10.71 -0.88
CA GLN A 77 21.44 11.49 -1.35
C GLN A 77 22.77 10.98 -0.78
N GLN A 78 22.81 10.64 0.52
CA GLN A 78 24.06 10.29 1.19
C GLN A 78 24.41 8.81 1.12
N TRP A 79 23.41 7.92 1.03
CA TRP A 79 23.64 6.48 1.05
C TRP A 79 23.32 5.81 -0.29
N MET A 80 22.12 6.03 -0.83
CA MET A 80 21.67 5.31 -2.03
C MET A 80 22.41 5.76 -3.30
N VAL A 81 22.50 7.07 -3.56
CA VAL A 81 23.13 7.63 -4.76
C VAL A 81 24.61 7.22 -4.89
N PRO A 82 25.47 7.38 -3.86
CA PRO A 82 26.87 6.97 -3.96
C PRO A 82 27.02 5.45 -4.14
N THR A 83 26.16 4.66 -3.52
CA THR A 83 26.18 3.20 -3.66
C THR A 83 25.84 2.78 -5.09
N ILE A 84 24.82 3.40 -5.69
CA ILE A 84 24.44 3.16 -7.09
C ILE A 84 25.59 3.55 -8.02
N GLN A 85 26.15 4.75 -7.91
CA GLN A 85 27.23 5.23 -8.77
C GLN A 85 28.46 4.29 -8.73
N ASN A 86 28.81 3.81 -7.53
CA ASN A 86 29.89 2.83 -7.36
C ASN A 86 29.56 1.44 -7.89
N SER A 87 28.28 1.09 -8.00
CA SER A 87 27.80 -0.21 -8.48
C SER A 87 27.61 -0.26 -10.00
N MET A 88 27.60 0.88 -10.69
CA MET A 88 27.48 0.90 -12.16
C MET A 88 28.70 0.32 -12.88
N LYS A 89 29.93 0.51 -12.34
CA LYS A 89 31.15 0.00 -12.98
C LYS A 89 31.19 -1.54 -13.07
N PRO A 90 30.94 -2.31 -11.99
CA PRO A 90 30.98 -3.77 -12.06
C PRO A 90 29.89 -4.45 -12.90
N PHE A 91 28.74 -3.78 -13.14
CA PHE A 91 27.69 -4.33 -14.02
C PHE A 91 28.17 -4.43 -15.47
N ARG A 92 28.97 -3.45 -15.93
CA ARG A 92 29.54 -3.42 -17.27
C ARG A 92 30.51 -4.58 -17.54
N ASP A 93 31.19 -5.05 -16.51
CA ASP A 93 32.20 -6.12 -16.61
C ASP A 93 31.60 -7.53 -16.45
N MET A 94 30.26 -7.66 -16.30
CA MET A 94 29.52 -8.93 -16.14
C MET A 94 30.05 -9.86 -15.02
N ASP A 95 30.68 -9.31 -13.99
CA ASP A 95 31.14 -10.09 -12.84
C ASP A 95 29.98 -10.34 -11.86
N TYR A 96 29.30 -11.48 -12.03
CA TYR A 96 28.16 -11.89 -11.20
C TYR A 96 28.44 -11.86 -9.70
N SER A 97 29.68 -12.13 -9.28
CA SER A 97 30.06 -12.11 -7.86
C SER A 97 29.99 -10.70 -7.28
N ARG A 98 30.49 -9.72 -8.03
CA ARG A 98 30.45 -8.29 -7.67
C ARG A 98 29.04 -7.75 -7.77
N ILE A 99 28.23 -8.19 -8.74
CA ILE A 99 26.83 -7.79 -8.84
C ILE A 99 26.05 -8.17 -7.59
N ILE A 100 26.19 -9.41 -7.10
CA ILE A 100 25.53 -9.88 -5.87
C ILE A 100 26.02 -9.08 -4.65
N GLU A 101 27.33 -8.86 -4.52
CA GLU A 101 27.90 -8.06 -3.42
C GLU A 101 27.30 -6.64 -3.40
N ARG A 102 27.22 -5.99 -4.56
CA ARG A 102 26.67 -4.63 -4.69
C ARG A 102 25.17 -4.59 -4.44
N LEU A 103 24.45 -5.61 -4.89
CA LEU A 103 23.02 -5.74 -4.64
C LEU A 103 22.72 -5.84 -3.14
N LEU A 104 23.49 -6.66 -2.42
CA LEU A 104 23.35 -6.77 -0.96
C LEU A 104 23.66 -5.45 -0.24
N LYS A 105 24.67 -4.69 -0.70
CA LYS A 105 24.97 -3.35 -0.18
C LYS A 105 23.84 -2.35 -0.43
N LEU A 106 23.11 -2.47 -1.55
CA LEU A 106 21.95 -1.64 -1.86
C LEU A 106 20.68 -2.09 -1.14
N ALA A 107 20.59 -3.37 -0.77
CA ALA A 107 19.38 -3.96 -0.22
C ALA A 107 18.95 -3.30 1.09
N VAL A 108 19.90 -3.09 2.00
CA VAL A 108 19.66 -2.47 3.31
C VAL A 108 19.14 -1.02 3.18
N PRO A 109 19.84 -0.08 2.51
CA PRO A 109 19.34 1.29 2.38
C PRO A 109 18.01 1.37 1.62
N ASN A 110 17.84 0.57 0.57
CA ASN A 110 16.58 0.52 -0.17
C ASN A 110 15.42 0.07 0.73
N HIS A 111 15.62 -1.01 1.50
CA HIS A 111 14.60 -1.50 2.41
C HIS A 111 14.25 -0.48 3.49
N LEU A 112 15.26 0.19 4.09
CA LEU A 112 15.04 1.24 5.09
C LEU A 112 14.24 2.42 4.52
N ILE A 113 14.56 2.88 3.31
CA ILE A 113 13.82 3.93 2.60
C ILE A 113 12.36 3.50 2.41
N TRP A 114 12.11 2.26 2.01
CA TRP A 114 10.75 1.73 1.84
C TRP A 114 9.95 1.66 3.15
N LEU A 115 10.58 1.28 4.27
CA LEU A 115 9.94 1.28 5.58
C LEU A 115 9.56 2.71 6.03
N ILE A 116 10.46 3.67 5.81
CA ILE A 116 10.20 5.07 6.13
C ILE A 116 9.10 5.63 5.22
N PHE A 117 9.15 5.34 3.92
CA PHE A 117 8.12 5.74 2.96
C PHE A 117 6.76 5.15 3.34
N PHE A 118 6.72 3.87 3.73
CA PHE A 118 5.51 3.21 4.20
C PHE A 118 4.89 3.99 5.38
N TYR A 119 5.68 4.29 6.41
CA TYR A 119 5.19 5.04 7.56
C TYR A 119 4.77 6.46 7.16
N TRP A 120 5.60 7.18 6.42
CA TRP A 120 5.31 8.55 5.97
C TRP A 120 4.00 8.63 5.18
N PHE A 121 3.77 7.72 4.23
CA PHE A 121 2.59 7.73 3.38
C PHE A 121 1.37 7.14 4.08
N PHE A 122 1.40 5.85 4.43
CA PHE A 122 0.22 5.13 4.93
C PHE A 122 -0.16 5.52 6.35
N HIS A 123 0.82 5.88 7.17
CA HIS A 123 0.55 6.33 8.52
C HIS A 123 0.37 7.84 8.58
N SER A 124 1.39 8.65 8.29
CA SER A 124 1.31 10.09 8.53
C SER A 124 0.42 10.81 7.50
N CYS A 125 0.67 10.64 6.19
CA CYS A 125 -0.07 11.35 5.14
C CYS A 125 -1.57 10.99 5.11
N LEU A 126 -1.92 9.70 5.06
CA LEU A 126 -3.32 9.29 5.06
C LEU A 126 -4.07 9.70 6.34
N ASN A 127 -3.41 9.72 7.51
CA ASN A 127 -4.05 10.24 8.72
C ASN A 127 -4.23 11.76 8.71
N VAL A 128 -3.33 12.52 8.08
CA VAL A 128 -3.53 13.96 7.88
C VAL A 128 -4.76 14.19 7.00
N VAL A 129 -4.82 13.52 5.85
CA VAL A 129 -5.97 13.60 4.94
C VAL A 129 -7.25 13.19 5.66
N ALA A 130 -7.24 12.06 6.38
CA ALA A 130 -8.39 11.59 7.16
C ALA A 130 -8.82 12.59 8.24
N GLU A 131 -7.88 13.22 8.94
CA GLU A 131 -8.19 14.19 10.00
C GLU A 131 -8.79 15.48 9.41
N VAL A 132 -8.23 16.00 8.32
CA VAL A 132 -8.76 17.18 7.61
C VAL A 132 -10.14 16.91 7.05
N MET A 133 -10.33 15.73 6.45
CA MET A 133 -11.61 15.28 5.90
C MET A 133 -12.57 14.78 6.97
N GLN A 134 -12.22 14.77 8.27
CA GLN A 134 -12.98 14.14 9.35
C GLN A 134 -13.45 12.71 9.02
N PHE A 135 -12.62 11.93 8.32
CA PHE A 135 -12.84 10.54 8.00
C PHE A 135 -12.53 9.66 9.21
N GLY A 136 -13.50 8.83 9.59
CA GLY A 136 -13.47 8.02 10.81
C GLY A 136 -12.81 6.65 10.63
N ASP A 137 -12.86 6.06 9.43
CA ASP A 137 -12.16 4.81 9.14
C ASP A 137 -10.69 5.11 8.87
N ARG A 138 -9.81 4.74 9.81
CA ARG A 138 -8.37 5.04 9.72
C ARG A 138 -7.53 3.78 9.65
N GLU A 139 -8.16 2.67 9.29
CA GLU A 139 -7.52 1.38 9.10
C GLU A 139 -6.88 1.33 7.71
N PHE A 140 -5.74 1.99 7.55
CA PHE A 140 -5.01 2.02 6.27
C PHE A 140 -4.08 0.81 6.09
N TYR A 141 -3.65 0.19 7.19
CA TYR A 141 -2.79 -0.98 7.23
C TYR A 141 -3.02 -1.75 8.54
N ARG A 142 -2.58 -3.01 8.57
CA ARG A 142 -2.58 -3.90 9.74
C ARG A 142 -1.15 -4.34 10.06
N ASP A 143 -0.98 -5.28 10.98
CA ASP A 143 0.29 -5.82 11.48
C ASP A 143 1.03 -6.71 10.45
N TRP A 144 1.25 -6.18 9.25
CA TRP A 144 1.91 -6.87 8.15
C TRP A 144 3.38 -7.25 8.47
N TRP A 145 4.02 -6.63 9.46
CA TRP A 145 5.37 -7.00 9.89
C TRP A 145 5.41 -8.36 10.59
N ASN A 146 4.28 -8.82 11.15
CA ASN A 146 4.13 -10.14 11.79
C ASN A 146 3.57 -11.19 10.83
N SER A 147 3.63 -10.95 9.51
CA SER A 147 3.09 -11.87 8.51
C SER A 147 3.84 -13.21 8.50
N GLU A 148 3.16 -14.32 8.78
CA GLU A 148 3.74 -15.66 8.62
C GLU A 148 3.68 -16.19 7.18
N SER A 149 2.92 -15.52 6.31
CA SER A 149 2.81 -15.86 4.89
C SER A 149 2.83 -14.62 4.01
N VAL A 150 3.34 -14.77 2.79
CA VAL A 150 3.36 -13.72 1.76
C VAL A 150 1.93 -13.24 1.45
N THR A 151 0.96 -14.16 1.47
CA THR A 151 -0.46 -13.83 1.27
C THR A 151 -0.99 -12.91 2.36
N TYR A 152 -0.68 -13.19 3.64
CA TYR A 152 -1.09 -12.32 4.75
C TYR A 152 -0.46 -10.92 4.61
N PHE A 153 0.82 -10.83 4.24
CA PHE A 153 1.48 -9.56 3.99
C PHE A 153 0.73 -8.70 2.95
N TRP A 154 0.45 -9.27 1.78
CA TRP A 154 -0.20 -8.54 0.67
C TRP A 154 -1.64 -8.10 0.99
N GLN A 155 -2.31 -8.73 1.95
CA GLN A 155 -3.65 -8.36 2.40
C GLN A 155 -3.64 -7.23 3.44
N ASN A 156 -2.54 -7.06 4.17
CA ASN A 156 -2.49 -6.25 5.39
C ASN A 156 -1.63 -4.98 5.25
N TRP A 157 -0.75 -4.88 4.26
CA TRP A 157 0.11 -3.70 4.09
C TRP A 157 -0.66 -2.46 3.60
N ASN A 158 -1.58 -2.61 2.65
CA ASN A 158 -2.34 -1.51 2.04
C ASN A 158 -3.82 -1.90 1.96
N ILE A 159 -4.52 -1.62 3.05
CA ILE A 159 -5.92 -2.00 3.25
C ILE A 159 -6.86 -1.31 2.24
N PRO A 160 -6.70 -0.02 1.88
CA PRO A 160 -7.55 0.62 0.86
C PRO A 160 -7.54 -0.12 -0.49
N VAL A 161 -6.35 -0.46 -0.99
CA VAL A 161 -6.21 -1.21 -2.26
C VAL A 161 -6.70 -2.65 -2.08
N HIS A 162 -6.37 -3.30 -0.96
CA HIS A 162 -6.84 -4.66 -0.69
C HIS A 162 -8.38 -4.74 -0.66
N LYS A 163 -9.05 -3.85 0.09
CA LYS A 163 -10.52 -3.78 0.17
C LYS A 163 -11.13 -3.52 -1.21
N TRP A 164 -10.51 -2.66 -2.03
CA TRP A 164 -10.97 -2.39 -3.39
C TRP A 164 -10.85 -3.62 -4.30
N CYS A 165 -9.68 -4.26 -4.33
CA CYS A 165 -9.46 -5.49 -5.07
C CYS A 165 -10.43 -6.59 -4.62
N LEU A 166 -10.66 -6.72 -3.32
CA LEU A 166 -11.57 -7.72 -2.77
C LEU A 166 -13.02 -7.49 -3.22
N ARG A 167 -13.50 -6.24 -3.13
CA ARG A 167 -14.90 -5.86 -3.37
C ARG A 167 -15.24 -5.75 -4.86
N HIS A 168 -14.37 -5.16 -5.66
CA HIS A 168 -14.65 -4.77 -7.05
C HIS A 168 -14.04 -5.73 -8.07
N PHE A 169 -13.07 -6.54 -7.69
CA PHE A 169 -12.39 -7.44 -8.61
C PHE A 169 -12.60 -8.92 -8.21
N TYR A 170 -12.12 -9.31 -7.04
CA TYR A 170 -12.11 -10.69 -6.57
C TYR A 170 -13.51 -11.28 -6.36
N LYS A 171 -14.35 -10.66 -5.52
CA LYS A 171 -15.71 -11.16 -5.24
C LYS A 171 -16.58 -11.24 -6.51
N PRO A 172 -16.60 -10.24 -7.41
CA PRO A 172 -17.32 -10.35 -8.67
C PRO A 172 -16.82 -11.48 -9.57
N MET A 173 -15.50 -11.72 -9.67
CA MET A 173 -14.97 -12.86 -10.42
C MET A 173 -15.44 -14.20 -9.86
N LEU A 174 -15.41 -14.37 -8.54
CA LEU A 174 -15.92 -15.58 -7.90
C LEU A 174 -17.42 -15.78 -8.15
N LYS A 175 -18.21 -14.71 -8.07
CA LYS A 175 -19.65 -14.76 -8.36
C LYS A 175 -19.96 -15.16 -9.81
N ARG A 176 -19.06 -14.86 -10.75
CA ARG A 176 -19.14 -15.27 -12.16
C ARG A 176 -18.65 -16.70 -12.41
N GLY A 177 -18.26 -17.44 -11.37
CA GLY A 177 -17.84 -18.84 -11.47
C GLY A 177 -16.33 -19.07 -11.62
N ALA A 178 -15.49 -18.03 -11.51
CA ALA A 178 -14.04 -18.22 -11.55
C ALA A 178 -13.54 -18.97 -10.30
N SER A 179 -12.52 -19.82 -10.47
CA SER A 179 -11.89 -20.51 -9.34
C SER A 179 -11.16 -19.52 -8.42
N LYS A 180 -10.98 -19.89 -7.14
CA LYS A 180 -10.23 -19.06 -6.17
C LYS A 180 -8.81 -18.76 -6.65
N TRP A 181 -8.13 -19.75 -7.22
CA TRP A 181 -6.77 -19.61 -7.73
C TRP A 181 -6.73 -18.66 -8.93
N THR A 182 -7.64 -18.84 -9.90
CA THR A 182 -7.75 -17.96 -11.07
C THR A 182 -8.02 -16.51 -10.66
N ALA A 183 -8.94 -16.29 -9.71
CA ALA A 183 -9.26 -14.95 -9.22
C ALA A 183 -8.08 -14.31 -8.45
N GLN A 184 -7.33 -15.08 -7.66
CA GLN A 184 -6.12 -14.59 -6.99
C GLN A 184 -5.04 -14.20 -8.00
N THR A 185 -4.73 -15.08 -8.96
CA THR A 185 -3.76 -14.82 -10.02
C THR A 185 -4.14 -13.59 -10.83
N ALA A 186 -5.42 -13.43 -11.18
CA ALA A 186 -5.89 -12.26 -11.92
C ALA A 186 -5.72 -10.95 -11.13
N VAL A 187 -6.01 -10.94 -9.82
CA VAL A 187 -5.76 -9.77 -8.95
C VAL A 187 -4.26 -9.44 -8.89
N PHE A 188 -3.39 -10.46 -8.78
CA PHE A 188 -1.95 -10.25 -8.77
C PHE A 188 -1.42 -9.71 -10.11
N LEU A 189 -1.91 -10.21 -11.24
CA LEU A 189 -1.53 -9.71 -12.56
C LEU A 189 -2.04 -8.29 -12.81
N ALA A 190 -3.27 -7.97 -12.39
CA ALA A 190 -3.78 -6.60 -12.43
C ALA A 190 -2.93 -5.67 -11.57
N SER A 191 -2.52 -6.10 -10.38
CA SER A 191 -1.59 -5.35 -9.52
C SER A 191 -0.23 -5.16 -10.20
N ALA A 192 0.33 -6.22 -10.79
CA ALA A 192 1.61 -6.18 -11.51
C ALA A 192 1.58 -5.18 -12.69
N PHE A 193 0.47 -5.12 -13.42
CA PHE A 193 0.25 -4.13 -14.48
C PHE A 193 0.33 -2.70 -13.94
N PHE A 194 -0.34 -2.39 -12.82
CA PHE A 194 -0.28 -1.04 -12.25
C PHE A 194 1.10 -0.70 -11.69
N HIS A 195 1.83 -1.65 -11.09
CA HIS A 195 3.21 -1.43 -10.64
C HIS A 195 4.13 -1.10 -11.81
N GLU A 196 4.04 -1.88 -12.90
CA GLU A 196 4.79 -1.59 -14.12
C GLU A 196 4.38 -0.24 -14.71
N TYR A 197 3.09 0.07 -14.81
CA TYR A 197 2.62 1.36 -15.33
C TYR A 197 3.16 2.55 -14.53
N LEU A 198 3.12 2.49 -13.20
CA LEU A 198 3.59 3.56 -12.32
C LEU A 198 5.11 3.76 -12.36
N VAL A 199 5.89 2.74 -12.70
CA VAL A 199 7.35 2.82 -12.78
C VAL A 199 7.82 3.11 -14.22
N SER A 200 7.33 2.36 -15.20
CA SER A 200 7.74 2.43 -16.61
C SER A 200 7.37 3.75 -17.27
N VAL A 201 6.16 4.29 -17.02
CA VAL A 201 5.67 5.49 -17.72
C VAL A 201 6.44 6.75 -17.32
N PRO A 202 6.64 7.06 -16.02
CA PRO A 202 7.44 8.23 -15.64
C PRO A 202 8.90 8.12 -16.06
N LEU A 203 9.48 6.90 -16.05
CA LEU A 203 10.84 6.64 -16.48
C LEU A 203 10.99 6.53 -18.00
N LYS A 204 9.88 6.44 -18.74
CA LYS A 204 9.82 6.18 -20.19
C LYS A 204 10.56 4.89 -20.60
N MET A 205 10.47 3.86 -19.77
CA MET A 205 11.20 2.60 -19.94
C MET A 205 10.29 1.38 -19.78
N PHE A 206 10.00 0.69 -20.89
CA PHE A 206 9.15 -0.49 -20.90
C PHE A 206 9.99 -1.78 -20.92
N ARG A 207 10.45 -2.22 -19.75
CA ARG A 207 11.30 -3.42 -19.59
C ARG A 207 10.59 -4.59 -18.90
N LEU A 208 9.42 -4.39 -18.29
CA LEU A 208 8.62 -5.41 -17.60
C LEU A 208 9.27 -6.02 -16.35
N TRP A 209 10.30 -5.37 -15.80
CA TRP A 209 11.01 -5.83 -14.60
C TRP A 209 10.12 -5.86 -13.36
N ALA A 210 9.29 -4.82 -13.16
CA ALA A 210 8.39 -4.75 -12.00
C ALA A 210 7.24 -5.74 -12.16
N PHE A 211 6.74 -5.90 -13.39
CA PHE A 211 5.74 -6.91 -13.71
C PHE A 211 6.23 -8.34 -13.37
N MET A 212 7.43 -8.71 -13.84
CA MET A 212 8.02 -10.02 -13.57
C MET A 212 8.31 -10.23 -12.07
N GLY A 213 8.81 -9.20 -11.38
CA GLY A 213 9.03 -9.24 -9.93
C GLY A 213 7.74 -9.51 -9.14
N MET A 214 6.63 -8.87 -9.52
CA MET A 214 5.32 -9.11 -8.92
C MET A 214 4.75 -10.49 -9.29
N ALA A 215 4.94 -10.95 -10.53
CA ALA A 215 4.50 -12.28 -10.95
C ALA A 215 5.27 -13.40 -10.20
N ALA A 216 6.56 -13.21 -9.96
CA ALA A 216 7.41 -14.14 -9.20
C ALA A 216 7.00 -14.28 -7.72
N GLN A 217 6.23 -13.33 -7.17
CA GLN A 217 5.67 -13.44 -5.83
C GLN A 217 4.61 -14.55 -5.72
N ILE A 218 3.94 -14.94 -6.82
CA ILE A 218 2.93 -16.00 -6.82
C ILE A 218 3.55 -17.37 -6.46
N PRO A 219 4.57 -17.87 -7.18
CA PRO A 219 5.23 -19.13 -6.81
C PRO A 219 5.94 -19.04 -5.45
N LEU A 220 6.51 -17.87 -5.11
CA LEU A 220 7.12 -17.66 -3.79
C LEU A 220 6.09 -17.78 -2.67
N ALA A 221 4.90 -17.19 -2.83
CA ALA A 221 3.82 -17.29 -1.84
C ALA A 221 3.38 -18.74 -1.64
N TRP A 222 3.25 -19.51 -2.74
CA TRP A 222 2.96 -20.94 -2.66
C TRP A 222 4.05 -21.70 -1.90
N PHE A 223 5.32 -21.46 -2.23
CA PHE A 223 6.46 -22.10 -1.58
C PHE A 223 6.50 -21.80 -0.07
N VAL A 224 6.46 -20.52 0.31
CA VAL A 224 6.49 -20.11 1.72
C VAL A 224 5.32 -20.72 2.49
N SER A 225 4.10 -20.68 1.93
CA SER A 225 2.91 -21.26 2.58
C SER A 225 2.97 -22.78 2.74
N LYS A 226 3.67 -23.48 1.85
CA LYS A 226 3.76 -24.95 1.85
C LYS A 226 4.87 -25.47 2.76
N PHE A 227 6.02 -24.78 2.78
CA PHE A 227 7.24 -25.30 3.40
C PHE A 227 7.65 -24.58 4.69
N LEU A 228 7.21 -23.33 4.91
CA LEU A 228 7.60 -22.52 6.06
C LEU A 228 6.39 -22.19 6.93
N ARG A 229 6.59 -22.16 8.26
CA ARG A 229 5.52 -21.88 9.25
C ARG A 229 6.04 -21.01 10.39
N GLY A 230 5.16 -20.24 11.02
CA GLY A 230 5.50 -19.41 12.17
C GLY A 230 6.61 -18.41 11.85
N ASN A 231 7.57 -18.29 12.77
CA ASN A 231 8.71 -17.38 12.67
C ASN A 231 9.57 -17.57 11.41
N TYR A 232 9.66 -18.81 10.88
CA TYR A 232 10.40 -19.06 9.64
C TYR A 232 9.67 -18.54 8.41
N GLY A 233 8.33 -18.58 8.42
CA GLY A 233 7.50 -17.95 7.39
C GLY A 233 7.65 -16.43 7.43
N ASN A 234 7.67 -15.85 8.64
CA ASN A 234 7.92 -14.43 8.84
C ASN A 234 9.31 -14.00 8.34
N ALA A 235 10.35 -14.76 8.67
CA ALA A 235 11.70 -14.51 8.16
C ALA A 235 11.75 -14.56 6.63
N ALA A 236 11.04 -15.50 5.98
CA ALA A 236 10.98 -15.56 4.52
C ALA A 236 10.25 -14.37 3.89
N VAL A 237 9.19 -13.85 4.53
CA VAL A 237 8.55 -12.60 4.11
C VAL A 237 9.54 -11.45 4.17
N TRP A 238 10.28 -11.28 5.28
CA TRP A 238 11.29 -10.24 5.41
C TRP A 238 12.41 -10.37 4.38
N ILE A 239 12.94 -11.56 4.15
CA ILE A 239 13.96 -11.81 3.13
C ILE A 239 13.44 -11.41 1.75
N SER A 240 12.19 -11.74 1.41
CA SER A 240 11.55 -11.33 0.16
C SER A 240 11.47 -9.81 0.03
N LEU A 241 11.09 -9.10 1.10
CA LEU A 241 10.97 -7.63 1.13
C LEU A 241 12.31 -6.89 1.14
N ILE A 242 13.38 -7.55 1.58
CA ILE A 242 14.72 -6.97 1.59
C ILE A 242 15.37 -7.18 0.23
N ILE A 243 15.22 -8.34 -0.40
CA ILE A 243 15.94 -8.70 -1.64
C ILE A 243 15.16 -8.36 -2.91
N GLY A 244 13.83 -8.51 -2.91
CA GLY A 244 13.02 -8.38 -4.12
C GLY A 244 13.00 -6.97 -4.71
N GLN A 245 12.78 -5.96 -3.87
CA GLN A 245 12.65 -4.56 -4.28
C GLN A 245 13.98 -3.97 -4.81
N PRO A 246 15.15 -4.16 -4.15
CA PRO A 246 16.41 -3.64 -4.67
C PRO A 246 16.79 -4.25 -6.02
N ILE A 247 16.47 -5.53 -6.26
CA ILE A 247 16.67 -6.16 -7.59
C ILE A 247 15.90 -5.37 -8.65
N ALA A 248 14.61 -5.09 -8.43
CA ALA A 248 13.80 -4.34 -9.39
C ALA A 248 14.33 -2.91 -9.60
N VAL A 249 14.63 -2.18 -8.52
CA VAL A 249 15.16 -0.81 -8.60
C VAL A 249 16.50 -0.77 -9.34
N LEU A 250 17.40 -1.70 -9.03
CA LEU A 250 18.71 -1.78 -9.67
C LEU A 250 18.61 -2.05 -11.16
N MET A 251 17.72 -2.95 -11.60
CA MET A 251 17.51 -3.22 -13.03
C MET A 251 16.97 -1.98 -13.77
N TYR A 252 16.03 -1.25 -13.16
CA TYR A 252 15.51 -0.01 -13.74
C TYR A 252 16.57 1.10 -13.81
N VAL A 253 17.33 1.30 -12.74
CA VAL A 253 18.38 2.33 -12.69
C VAL A 253 19.53 1.99 -13.64
N HIS A 254 19.91 0.72 -13.72
CA HIS A 254 20.91 0.23 -14.66
C HIS A 254 20.50 0.55 -16.10
N ASP A 255 19.29 0.12 -16.50
CA ASP A 255 18.81 0.32 -17.87
C ASP A 255 18.64 1.82 -18.18
N TYR A 256 18.26 2.64 -17.19
CA TYR A 256 18.18 4.09 -17.36
C TYR A 256 19.55 4.70 -17.62
N TYR A 257 20.57 4.26 -16.86
CA TYR A 257 21.92 4.76 -17.03
C TYR A 257 22.50 4.37 -18.39
N VAL A 258 22.37 3.10 -18.80
CA VAL A 258 22.83 2.62 -20.11
C VAL A 258 22.19 3.44 -21.24
N LEU A 259 20.88 3.68 -21.18
CA LEU A 259 20.16 4.42 -22.21
C LEU A 259 20.54 5.91 -22.29
N ASN A 260 20.82 6.56 -21.15
CA ASN A 260 21.04 8.01 -21.11
C ASN A 260 22.52 8.43 -21.09
N TYR A 261 23.44 7.54 -20.72
CA TYR A 261 24.86 7.87 -20.55
C TYR A 261 25.80 7.00 -21.39
N GLU A 262 25.41 5.79 -21.81
CA GLU A 262 26.21 4.97 -22.73
C GLU A 262 25.79 5.13 -24.20
N GLY A 263 24.50 5.38 -24.49
CA GLY A 263 24.01 5.63 -25.85
C GLY A 263 24.43 6.97 -26.48
N SER A 264 25.28 7.75 -25.80
CA SER A 264 25.81 9.05 -26.27
C SER A 264 27.29 9.01 -26.66
N GLN A 265 27.92 7.83 -26.66
CA GLN A 265 29.23 7.58 -27.27
C GLN A 265 29.07 6.78 -28.56
#